data_AF-A0A5N5SK61-F1
#
_entry.id   AF-A0A5N5SK61-F1
#
_cell.length_a   1.000
_cell.length_b   1.000
_cell.length_c   1.000
_cell.angle_alpha   90.00
_cell.angle_beta   90.00
_cell.angle_gamma   90.00
#
_symmetry.space_group_name_H-M   'P 1'
#
loop_
_entity.id
_entity.type
_entity.pdbx_description
1 polymer ?
#
loop_
_entity_poly.entity_id
_entity_poly.type
_entity_poly.pdbx_seq_one_letter_code
_entity_poly.pdbx_strand_id
1 'polypeptide(L)'
;MAFIAFLKRFTIPDLTTENGVRESVAEAFIKPNLRRANFDVLIHAHVAKLRVAYARKEVILSAGSVDSPKLLMLSGVGPSDHLKSFQIPVIADVAGVGQNFHDQAILLGISFTVDKGNAWTLFTSLLNVSAHKDYVYRRKGPLSVPIGVEANAWHQISGGDPLYPDLQVLFMSISVATDFGLFVSDAFGLKRK
;
A
#
# COMPACT_ATOMS: atom_id res chain seq x y z
N MET A 1 -9.53 24.51 -24.45
CA MET A 1 -8.69 23.50 -25.14
C MET A 1 -7.72 22.81 -24.18
N ALA A 2 -6.93 23.52 -23.36
CA ALA A 2 -5.97 22.90 -22.42
C ALA A 2 -6.58 21.98 -21.34
N PHE A 3 -7.75 22.35 -20.77
CA PHE A 3 -8.43 21.55 -19.75
C PHE A 3 -8.90 20.17 -20.26
N ILE A 4 -9.45 20.13 -21.48
CA ILE A 4 -9.88 18.85 -22.11
C ILE A 4 -8.67 17.97 -22.41
N ALA A 5 -7.53 18.55 -22.81
CA ALA A 5 -6.29 17.81 -23.03
C ALA A 5 -5.70 17.24 -21.73
N PHE A 6 -5.85 17.94 -20.59
CA PHE A 6 -5.49 17.44 -19.27
C PHE A 6 -6.37 16.25 -18.85
N LEU A 7 -7.69 16.34 -19.04
CA LEU A 7 -8.61 15.24 -18.72
C LEU A 7 -8.32 13.96 -19.54
N LYS A 8 -7.83 14.10 -20.78
CA LYS A 8 -7.44 12.96 -21.63
C LYS A 8 -6.19 12.20 -21.14
N ARG A 9 -5.46 12.73 -20.14
CA ARG A 9 -4.29 12.06 -19.55
C ARG A 9 -4.65 11.12 -18.40
N PHE A 10 -5.91 11.13 -17.94
CA PHE A 10 -6.36 10.20 -16.92
C PHE A 10 -6.63 8.83 -17.53
N THR A 11 -6.08 7.82 -16.87
CA THR A 11 -6.26 6.41 -17.18
C THR A 11 -7.00 5.71 -16.05
N ILE A 12 -7.58 4.55 -16.38
CA ILE A 12 -8.04 3.61 -15.34
C ILE A 12 -6.79 3.14 -14.60
N PRO A 13 -6.74 3.23 -13.26
CA PRO A 13 -5.57 2.81 -12.51
C PRO A 13 -5.36 1.31 -12.66
N ASP A 14 -4.09 0.89 -12.70
CA ASP A 14 -3.74 -0.52 -12.57
C ASP A 14 -3.99 -0.94 -11.12
N LEU A 15 -4.99 -1.80 -10.93
CA LEU A 15 -5.42 -2.26 -9.62
C LEU A 15 -5.13 -3.76 -9.46
N THR A 16 -4.68 -4.15 -8.28
CA THR A 16 -4.56 -5.55 -7.86
C THR A 16 -5.94 -6.09 -7.46
N THR A 17 -6.81 -6.22 -8.46
CA THR A 17 -8.18 -6.71 -8.28
C THR A 17 -8.56 -7.67 -9.41
N GLU A 18 -9.23 -8.76 -9.06
CA GLU A 18 -9.85 -9.69 -10.02
C GLU A 18 -11.35 -9.74 -9.76
N ASN A 19 -12.16 -9.57 -10.82
CA ASN A 19 -13.62 -9.59 -10.73
C ASN A 19 -14.19 -8.75 -9.57
N GLY A 20 -13.67 -7.52 -9.40
CA GLY A 20 -14.12 -6.59 -8.35
C GLY A 20 -13.74 -6.98 -6.92
N VAL A 21 -12.86 -7.95 -6.74
CA VAL A 21 -12.33 -8.38 -5.44
C VAL A 21 -10.83 -8.09 -5.39
N ARG A 22 -10.30 -7.77 -4.21
CA ARG A 22 -8.86 -7.60 -4.00
C ARG A 22 -8.13 -8.91 -4.31
N GLU A 23 -7.16 -8.83 -5.21
CA GLU A 23 -6.27 -9.93 -5.58
C GLU A 23 -4.92 -9.70 -4.90
N SER A 24 -4.70 -10.32 -3.75
CA SER A 24 -3.43 -10.19 -3.02
C SER A 24 -2.43 -11.26 -3.45
N VAL A 25 -1.14 -11.06 -3.16
CA VAL A 25 -0.11 -12.10 -3.35
C VAL A 25 -0.48 -13.40 -2.63
N ALA A 26 -1.14 -13.31 -1.47
CA ALA A 26 -1.59 -14.50 -0.74
C ALA A 26 -2.72 -15.26 -1.47
N GLU A 27 -3.67 -14.55 -2.08
CA GLU A 27 -4.73 -15.16 -2.90
C GLU A 27 -4.15 -15.80 -4.16
N ALA A 28 -3.30 -15.06 -4.88
CA ALA A 28 -2.78 -15.50 -6.17
C ALA A 28 -1.72 -16.61 -6.06
N PHE A 29 -0.85 -16.57 -5.04
CA PHE A 29 0.33 -17.44 -4.99
C PHE A 29 0.41 -18.34 -3.76
N ILE A 30 -0.14 -17.96 -2.61
CA ILE A 30 0.01 -18.79 -1.39
C ILE A 30 -1.12 -19.79 -1.28
N LYS A 31 -2.37 -19.32 -1.21
CA LYS A 31 -3.54 -20.16 -0.98
C LYS A 31 -3.72 -21.31 -1.99
N PRO A 32 -3.54 -21.11 -3.31
CA PRO A 32 -3.67 -22.19 -4.28
C PRO A 32 -2.62 -23.28 -4.08
N ASN A 33 -1.52 -22.96 -3.42
CA ASN A 33 -0.36 -23.83 -3.23
C ASN A 33 -0.30 -24.52 -1.85
N LEU A 34 -1.18 -24.18 -0.90
CA LEU A 34 -1.16 -24.70 0.48
C LEU A 34 -1.31 -26.23 0.59
N ARG A 35 -1.85 -26.89 -0.44
CA ARG A 35 -2.03 -28.36 -0.43
C ARG A 35 -0.76 -29.12 -0.85
N ARG A 36 0.28 -28.43 -1.32
CA ARG A 36 1.52 -29.06 -1.77
C ARG A 36 2.31 -29.54 -0.54
N ALA A 37 2.69 -30.82 -0.52
CA ALA A 37 3.40 -31.44 0.60
C ALA A 37 4.78 -30.85 0.90
N ASN A 38 5.32 -30.05 -0.02
CA ASN A 38 6.63 -29.38 0.10
C ASN A 38 6.51 -27.87 0.40
N PHE A 39 5.34 -27.38 0.79
CA PHE A 39 5.10 -25.96 1.05
C PHE A 39 4.35 -25.76 2.36
N ASP A 40 5.10 -25.43 3.41
CA ASP A 40 4.57 -25.12 4.72
C ASP A 40 4.47 -23.61 4.93
N VAL A 41 3.35 -23.16 5.49
CA VAL A 41 3.11 -21.75 5.83
C VAL A 41 2.77 -21.63 7.30
N LEU A 42 3.57 -20.88 8.03
CA LEU A 42 3.37 -20.57 9.44
C LEU A 42 2.83 -19.14 9.55
N ILE A 43 1.57 -19.01 9.96
CA ILE A 43 0.95 -17.72 10.28
C ILE A 43 1.11 -17.40 11.77
N HIS A 44 1.02 -16.12 12.12
CA HIS A 44 1.23 -15.63 13.49
C HIS A 44 2.61 -15.99 14.08
N ALA A 45 3.61 -16.18 13.21
CA ALA A 45 4.99 -16.47 13.57
C ALA A 45 5.85 -15.22 13.37
N HIS A 46 5.95 -14.38 14.41
CA HIS A 46 6.81 -13.20 14.37
C HIS A 46 8.28 -13.60 14.56
N VAL A 47 9.10 -13.32 13.56
CA VAL A 47 10.54 -13.60 13.58
C VAL A 47 11.20 -12.59 14.52
N ALA A 48 11.41 -12.99 15.76
CA ALA A 48 12.06 -12.15 16.78
C ALA A 48 12.90 -12.97 17.76
N LYS A 49 12.38 -14.11 18.25
CA LYS A 49 13.10 -15.03 19.16
C LYS A 49 12.37 -16.34 19.49
N LEU A 50 11.04 -16.40 19.37
CA LEU A 50 10.21 -17.40 20.06
C LEU A 50 10.11 -18.78 19.38
N ARG A 51 10.64 -18.97 18.18
CA ARG A 51 10.74 -20.28 17.51
C ARG A 51 11.99 -20.34 16.64
N VAL A 52 12.72 -21.45 16.70
CA VAL A 52 13.92 -21.70 15.87
C VAL A 52 13.51 -22.54 14.68
N ALA A 53 13.82 -22.08 13.47
CA ALA A 53 13.67 -22.83 12.23
C ALA A 53 15.05 -22.98 11.58
N TYR A 54 15.34 -24.17 11.09
CA TYR A 54 16.61 -24.47 10.42
C TYR A 54 16.38 -24.59 8.91
N ALA A 55 17.28 -23.99 8.12
CA ALA A 55 17.30 -24.14 6.67
C ALA A 55 18.52 -24.97 6.25
N ARG A 56 18.32 -25.97 5.39
CA ARG A 56 19.43 -26.80 4.87
C ARG A 56 20.25 -26.13 3.76
N LYS A 57 19.67 -25.13 3.10
CA LYS A 57 20.30 -24.43 1.97
C LYS A 57 20.45 -22.95 2.27
N GLU A 58 19.33 -22.24 2.29
CA GLU A 58 19.33 -20.78 2.30
C GLU A 58 18.15 -20.24 3.11
N VAL A 59 18.31 -19.01 3.60
CA VAL A 59 17.25 -18.20 4.22
C VAL A 59 17.06 -16.96 3.37
N ILE A 60 15.83 -16.76 2.87
CA ILE A 60 15.45 -15.56 2.11
C ILE A 60 14.65 -14.66 3.04
N LEU A 61 15.06 -13.40 3.17
CA LEU A 61 14.37 -12.41 3.98
C LEU A 61 13.43 -11.57 3.12
N SER A 62 12.16 -11.50 3.49
CA SER A 62 11.12 -10.76 2.76
C SER A 62 10.16 -10.04 3.72
N ALA A 63 10.71 -9.39 4.75
CA ALA A 63 9.95 -8.70 5.80
C ALA A 63 9.61 -7.23 5.45
N GLY A 64 9.72 -6.84 4.17
CA GLY A 64 9.49 -5.47 3.71
C GLY A 64 10.65 -4.50 4.02
N SER A 65 10.53 -3.25 3.55
CA SER A 65 11.59 -2.23 3.64
C SER A 65 11.91 -1.77 5.06
N VAL A 66 10.98 -1.97 6.00
CA VAL A 66 11.14 -1.57 7.42
C VAL A 66 11.72 -2.70 8.26
N ASP A 67 11.08 -3.88 8.28
CA ASP A 67 11.51 -4.95 9.19
C ASP A 67 12.68 -5.78 8.63
N SER A 68 12.91 -5.84 7.32
CA SER A 68 14.07 -6.56 6.78
C SER A 68 15.42 -6.00 7.26
N PRO A 69 15.73 -4.69 7.11
CA PRO A 69 17.00 -4.16 7.61
C PRO A 69 17.11 -4.26 9.14
N LYS A 70 16.00 -4.13 9.87
CA LYS A 70 15.96 -4.35 11.31
C LYS A 70 16.34 -5.78 11.68
N LEU A 71 15.78 -6.79 10.99
CA LEU A 71 16.11 -8.20 11.25
C LEU A 71 17.55 -8.55 10.89
N LEU A 72 18.09 -7.98 9.81
CA LEU A 72 19.52 -8.10 9.49
C LEU A 72 20.38 -7.53 10.61
N MET A 73 20.07 -6.32 11.08
CA MET A 73 20.82 -5.69 12.17
C MET A 73 20.73 -6.47 13.47
N LEU A 74 19.53 -6.95 13.85
CA LEU A 74 19.35 -7.83 15.01
C LEU A 74 20.11 -9.16 14.89
N SER A 75 20.43 -9.57 13.66
CA SER A 75 21.23 -10.75 13.35
C SER A 75 22.73 -10.43 13.20
N GLY A 76 23.18 -9.20 13.47
CA GLY A 76 24.57 -8.80 13.39
C GLY A 76 25.06 -8.40 11.98
N VAL A 77 24.15 -8.15 11.04
CA VAL A 77 24.46 -7.70 9.67
C VAL A 77 23.98 -6.26 9.49
N GLY A 78 24.91 -5.31 9.41
CA GLY A 78 24.60 -3.88 9.29
C GLY A 78 25.75 -2.97 9.69
N PRO A 79 25.54 -1.66 9.88
CA PRO A 79 26.61 -0.72 10.21
C PRO A 79 27.27 -1.05 11.55
N SER A 80 28.56 -1.37 11.55
CA SER A 80 29.30 -1.88 12.72
C SER A 80 29.14 -1.02 13.98
N ASP A 81 29.26 0.30 13.85
CA ASP A 81 29.16 1.21 15.01
C ASP A 81 27.75 1.25 15.60
N HIS A 82 26.72 1.21 14.75
CA HIS A 82 25.33 1.11 15.19
C HIS A 82 25.09 -0.21 15.93
N LEU A 83 25.54 -1.35 15.37
CA LEU A 83 25.42 -2.65 16.02
C LEU A 83 26.12 -2.70 17.38
N LYS A 84 27.35 -2.19 17.48
CA LYS A 84 28.11 -2.12 18.73
C LYS A 84 27.41 -1.26 19.79
N SER A 85 26.77 -0.15 19.39
CA SER A 85 26.01 0.70 20.31
C SER A 85 24.85 -0.02 21.01
N PHE A 86 24.32 -1.07 20.37
CA PHE A 86 23.28 -1.94 20.91
C PHE A 86 23.83 -3.27 21.45
N GLN A 87 25.16 -3.41 21.58
CA GLN A 87 25.83 -4.62 22.06
C GLN A 87 25.51 -5.87 21.21
N ILE A 88 25.27 -5.68 19.91
CA ILE A 88 25.03 -6.77 18.97
C ILE A 88 26.37 -7.20 18.35
N PRO A 89 26.75 -8.49 18.40
CA PRO A 89 27.94 -8.98 17.73
C PRO A 89 27.88 -8.72 16.22
N VAL A 90 28.94 -8.16 15.66
CA VAL A 90 29.02 -7.87 14.22
C VAL A 90 29.45 -9.13 13.49
N ILE A 91 28.54 -9.69 12.70
CA ILE A 91 28.81 -10.77 11.75
C ILE A 91 29.32 -10.21 10.42
N ALA A 92 28.68 -9.14 9.94
CA ALA A 92 29.08 -8.46 8.72
C ALA A 92 28.81 -6.95 8.82
N ASP A 93 29.85 -6.15 8.55
CA ASP A 93 29.73 -4.70 8.49
C ASP A 93 29.22 -4.27 7.10
N VAL A 94 27.94 -3.89 7.05
CA VAL A 94 27.27 -3.47 5.81
C VAL A 94 26.58 -2.14 6.05
N ALA A 95 27.30 -1.05 5.78
CA ALA A 95 26.84 0.32 6.04
C ALA A 95 25.52 0.68 5.34
N GLY A 96 25.19 0.02 4.22
CA GLY A 96 23.94 0.27 3.48
C GLY A 96 22.67 -0.32 4.11
N VAL A 97 22.78 -1.23 5.09
CA VAL A 97 21.60 -1.83 5.73
C VAL A 97 20.83 -0.74 6.48
N GLY A 98 19.54 -0.61 6.14
CA GLY A 98 18.64 0.41 6.72
C GLY A 98 18.79 1.80 6.14
N GLN A 99 19.69 2.01 5.16
CA GLN A 99 19.86 3.28 4.48
C GLN A 99 19.03 3.35 3.19
N ASN A 100 19.00 4.52 2.56
CA ASN A 100 18.33 4.74 1.27
C ASN A 100 16.83 4.37 1.29
N PHE A 101 16.17 4.67 2.42
CA PHE A 101 14.72 4.51 2.53
C PHE A 101 14.02 5.53 1.64
N HIS A 102 13.19 5.03 0.73
CA HIS A 102 12.37 5.85 -0.14
C HIS A 102 10.90 5.50 0.07
N ASP A 103 10.08 6.52 0.10
CA ASP A 103 8.63 6.43 0.03
C ASP A 103 8.11 7.58 -0.84
N GLN A 104 6.88 7.45 -1.32
CA GLN A 104 6.24 8.46 -2.15
C GLN A 104 5.46 9.42 -1.25
N ALA A 105 5.90 10.68 -1.20
CA ALA A 105 5.17 11.71 -0.46
C ALA A 105 3.81 12.00 -1.14
N ILE A 106 2.72 11.89 -0.37
CA ILE A 106 1.37 12.15 -0.86
C ILE A 106 0.91 13.51 -0.33
N LEU A 107 0.51 14.41 -1.24
CA LEU A 107 -0.20 15.64 -0.88
C LEU A 107 -1.70 15.37 -0.89
N LEU A 108 -2.31 15.39 0.30
CA LEU A 108 -3.76 15.37 0.45
C LEU A 108 -4.30 16.80 0.50
N GLY A 109 -5.52 17.04 -0.03
CA GLY A 109 -6.24 18.29 0.26
C GLY A 109 -6.72 19.11 -0.95
N ILE A 110 -6.41 18.71 -2.19
CA ILE A 110 -7.07 19.28 -3.36
C ILE A 110 -8.47 18.65 -3.47
N SER A 111 -9.43 19.20 -2.71
CA SER A 111 -10.82 18.76 -2.70
C SER A 111 -11.70 19.74 -3.46
N PHE A 112 -12.65 19.18 -4.21
CA PHE A 112 -13.66 19.96 -4.93
C PHE A 112 -15.04 19.62 -4.38
N THR A 113 -15.89 20.64 -4.22
CA THR A 113 -17.31 20.43 -3.98
C THR A 113 -18.00 20.09 -5.29
N VAL A 114 -18.95 19.16 -5.22
CA VAL A 114 -19.85 18.83 -6.32
C VAL A 114 -21.28 19.14 -5.88
N ASP A 115 -22.17 19.43 -6.84
CA ASP A 115 -23.58 19.58 -6.50
C ASP A 115 -24.12 18.28 -5.89
N LYS A 116 -25.02 18.43 -4.93
CA LYS A 116 -25.63 17.30 -4.26
C LYS A 116 -26.31 16.38 -5.28
N GLY A 117 -25.92 15.10 -5.27
CA GLY A 117 -26.45 14.08 -6.18
C GLY A 117 -25.61 13.85 -7.45
N ASN A 118 -24.60 14.68 -7.72
CA ASN A 118 -23.76 14.55 -8.91
C ASN A 118 -22.51 13.67 -8.72
N ALA A 119 -22.19 13.26 -7.49
CA ALA A 119 -21.16 12.27 -7.24
C ALA A 119 -21.50 11.38 -6.04
N TRP A 120 -20.97 10.17 -6.06
CA TRP A 120 -20.89 9.29 -4.90
C TRP A 120 -19.52 9.47 -4.26
N THR A 121 -19.48 9.60 -2.95
CA THR A 121 -18.22 9.41 -2.23
C THR A 121 -18.11 7.94 -1.86
N LEU A 122 -16.90 7.46 -1.58
CA LEU A 122 -16.72 6.13 -1.02
C LEU A 122 -17.56 5.97 0.26
N PHE A 123 -17.63 7.02 1.09
CA PHE A 123 -18.42 7.00 2.32
C PHE A 123 -19.93 6.89 2.07
N THR A 124 -20.50 7.68 1.16
CA THR A 124 -21.93 7.53 0.83
C THR A 124 -22.24 6.18 0.21
N SER A 125 -21.28 5.60 -0.52
CA SER A 125 -21.38 4.24 -1.06
C SER A 125 -21.39 3.16 0.02
N LEU A 126 -20.61 3.34 1.10
CA LEU A 126 -20.61 2.45 2.27
C LEU A 126 -21.94 2.49 3.05
N LEU A 127 -22.75 3.52 2.90
CA LEU A 127 -24.07 3.61 3.52
C LEU A 127 -25.22 3.24 2.55
N ASN A 128 -24.91 3.03 1.28
CA ASN A 128 -25.91 2.83 0.24
C ASN A 128 -26.19 1.33 0.01
N VAL A 129 -27.43 0.90 0.26
CA VAL A 129 -27.88 -0.49 0.06
C VAL A 129 -27.76 -0.96 -1.40
N SER A 130 -28.00 -0.08 -2.38
CA SER A 130 -27.82 -0.42 -3.80
C SER A 130 -26.37 -0.71 -4.13
N ALA A 131 -25.43 0.11 -3.62
CA ALA A 131 -24.00 -0.13 -3.80
C ALA A 131 -23.57 -1.50 -3.23
N HIS A 132 -24.13 -1.88 -2.08
CA HIS A 132 -23.91 -3.21 -1.50
C HIS A 132 -24.49 -4.32 -2.37
N LYS A 133 -25.71 -4.15 -2.88
CA LYS A 133 -26.33 -5.14 -3.77
C LYS A 133 -25.51 -5.33 -5.04
N ASP A 134 -25.09 -4.25 -5.69
CA ASP A 134 -24.26 -4.34 -6.90
C ASP A 134 -22.91 -5.01 -6.63
N TYR A 135 -22.29 -4.72 -5.48
CA TYR A 135 -21.05 -5.38 -5.10
C TYR A 135 -21.25 -6.87 -4.81
N VAL A 136 -22.20 -7.22 -3.95
CA VAL A 136 -22.41 -8.61 -3.51
C VAL A 136 -22.84 -9.52 -4.67
N TYR A 137 -23.78 -9.06 -5.50
CA TYR A 137 -24.37 -9.89 -6.55
C TYR A 137 -23.62 -9.81 -7.88
N ARG A 138 -22.97 -8.68 -8.18
CA ARG A 138 -22.37 -8.45 -9.51
C ARG A 138 -20.88 -8.12 -9.46
N ARG A 139 -20.31 -7.93 -8.26
CA ARG A 139 -18.92 -7.47 -8.04
C ARG A 139 -18.60 -6.19 -8.81
N LYS A 140 -19.56 -5.27 -8.83
CA LYS A 140 -19.48 -3.99 -9.54
C LYS A 140 -19.85 -2.84 -8.61
N GLY A 141 -19.62 -1.63 -9.11
CA GLY A 141 -19.99 -0.40 -8.43
C GLY A 141 -18.87 0.16 -7.55
N PRO A 142 -19.16 1.22 -6.80
CA PRO A 142 -18.14 1.99 -6.09
C PRO A 142 -17.37 1.19 -5.02
N LEU A 143 -17.97 0.12 -4.48
CA LEU A 143 -17.31 -0.74 -3.47
C LEU A 143 -16.28 -1.70 -4.07
N SER A 144 -16.23 -1.86 -5.40
CA SER A 144 -15.15 -2.61 -6.07
C SER A 144 -13.94 -1.75 -6.41
N VAL A 145 -13.96 -0.45 -6.11
CA VAL A 145 -12.87 0.48 -6.40
C VAL A 145 -12.00 0.66 -5.14
N PRO A 146 -10.70 0.29 -5.16
CA PRO A 146 -9.81 0.40 -4.01
C PRO A 146 -9.69 1.85 -3.52
N ILE A 147 -10.20 2.10 -2.31
CA ILE A 147 -10.12 3.41 -1.63
C ILE A 147 -10.65 4.56 -2.53
N GLY A 148 -11.60 4.26 -3.43
CA GLY A 148 -12.20 5.25 -4.32
C GLY A 148 -11.24 5.88 -5.34
N VAL A 149 -10.10 5.25 -5.66
CA VAL A 149 -9.22 5.70 -6.75
C VAL A 149 -9.86 5.33 -8.09
N GLU A 150 -10.49 6.31 -8.74
CA GLU A 150 -11.28 6.09 -9.96
C GLU A 150 -10.47 6.32 -11.23
N ALA A 151 -9.48 7.21 -11.17
CA ALA A 151 -8.56 7.47 -12.27
C ALA A 151 -7.19 7.90 -11.73
N ASN A 152 -6.14 7.70 -12.52
CA ASN A 152 -4.83 8.27 -12.24
C ASN A 152 -4.25 8.95 -13.49
N ALA A 153 -3.34 9.89 -13.27
CA ALA A 153 -2.54 10.48 -14.33
C ALA A 153 -1.09 10.60 -13.89
N TRP A 154 -0.18 10.50 -14.85
CA TRP A 154 1.24 10.71 -14.65
C TRP A 154 1.65 12.02 -15.30
N HIS A 155 2.45 12.81 -14.59
CA HIS A 155 2.94 14.09 -15.07
C HIS A 155 4.41 14.29 -14.72
N GLN A 156 5.05 15.15 -15.50
CA GLN A 156 6.42 15.58 -15.28
C GLN A 156 6.43 17.07 -15.04
N ILE A 157 6.95 17.49 -13.89
CA ILE A 157 7.04 18.89 -13.47
C ILE A 157 8.47 19.41 -13.64
N SER A 158 9.48 18.58 -13.35
CA SER A 158 10.89 19.00 -13.32
C SER A 158 11.54 19.22 -14.69
N GLY A 159 10.84 18.97 -15.80
CA GLY A 159 11.37 19.14 -17.17
C GLY A 159 12.44 18.12 -17.57
N GLY A 160 12.50 16.96 -16.90
CA GLY A 160 13.40 15.85 -17.21
C GLY A 160 12.91 14.96 -18.37
N ASP A 161 13.24 13.66 -18.32
CA ASP A 161 12.80 12.67 -19.32
C ASP A 161 11.29 12.37 -19.19
N PRO A 162 10.46 12.61 -20.21
CA PRO A 162 9.02 12.39 -20.15
C PRO A 162 8.58 10.94 -19.94
N LEU A 163 9.48 9.97 -20.11
CA LEU A 163 9.24 8.56 -19.77
C LEU A 163 9.35 8.27 -18.26
N TYR A 164 9.89 9.22 -17.49
CA TYR A 164 10.04 9.12 -16.03
C TYR A 164 9.25 10.25 -15.35
N PRO A 165 7.91 10.11 -15.26
CA PRO A 165 7.08 11.09 -14.58
C PRO A 165 7.47 11.19 -13.10
N ASP A 166 7.46 12.42 -12.56
CA ASP A 166 7.81 12.73 -11.18
C ASP A 166 6.59 13.07 -10.31
N LEU A 167 5.39 13.08 -10.91
CA LEU A 167 4.12 13.28 -10.22
C LEU A 167 3.08 12.25 -10.67
N GLN A 168 2.46 11.61 -9.69
CA GLN A 168 1.22 10.87 -9.87
C GLN A 168 0.05 11.69 -9.29
N VAL A 169 -0.99 11.87 -10.09
CA VAL A 169 -2.26 12.47 -9.65
C VAL A 169 -3.28 11.36 -9.53
N LEU A 170 -3.89 11.22 -8.36
CA LEU A 170 -5.00 10.31 -8.12
C LEU A 170 -6.31 11.09 -8.10
N PHE A 171 -7.25 10.70 -8.94
CA PHE A 171 -8.62 11.18 -8.87
C PHE A 171 -9.40 10.24 -7.97
N MET A 172 -9.83 10.77 -6.83
CA MET A 172 -10.41 9.98 -5.75
C MET A 172 -11.79 10.49 -5.37
N SER A 173 -12.73 9.57 -5.15
CA SER A 173 -14.06 9.86 -4.57
C SER A 173 -14.07 9.82 -3.03
N ILE A 174 -12.93 10.12 -2.41
CA ILE A 174 -12.77 10.23 -0.96
C ILE A 174 -11.99 11.51 -0.61
N SER A 175 -12.38 12.15 0.48
CA SER A 175 -11.62 13.23 1.11
C SER A 175 -11.67 13.07 2.63
N VAL A 176 -10.68 13.62 3.33
CA VAL A 176 -10.60 13.65 4.80
C VAL A 176 -11.85 14.28 5.44
N ALA A 177 -12.56 15.14 4.71
CA ALA A 177 -13.80 15.75 5.19
C ALA A 177 -15.05 14.86 5.01
N THR A 178 -14.99 13.83 4.15
CA THR A 178 -16.18 13.08 3.70
C THR A 178 -16.63 11.98 4.65
N ASP A 179 -15.80 11.62 5.63
CA ASP A 179 -16.12 10.61 6.64
C ASP A 179 -16.57 11.22 7.98
N PHE A 180 -16.76 12.55 8.04
CA PHE A 180 -17.13 13.31 9.23
C PHE A 180 -16.15 13.13 10.42
N GLY A 181 -14.89 12.79 10.15
CA GLY A 181 -13.87 12.56 11.17
C GLY A 181 -14.06 11.26 11.96
N LEU A 182 -14.78 10.29 11.40
CA LEU A 182 -15.09 9.02 12.05
C LEU A 182 -13.98 7.97 11.92
N PHE A 183 -13.18 7.99 10.86
CA PHE A 183 -12.20 6.96 10.55
C PHE A 183 -10.83 7.54 10.18
N VAL A 184 -10.84 8.58 9.33
CA VAL A 184 -9.66 9.16 8.73
C VAL A 184 -8.83 9.90 9.79
N SER A 185 -9.47 10.64 10.70
CA SER A 185 -8.80 11.33 11.82
C SER A 185 -7.91 10.38 12.63
N ASP A 186 -8.48 9.25 13.08
CA ASP A 186 -7.77 8.26 13.88
C ASP A 186 -6.66 7.57 13.06
N ALA A 187 -6.91 7.27 11.78
CA ALA A 187 -5.92 6.67 10.88
C ALA A 187 -4.68 7.57 10.67
N PHE A 188 -4.86 8.90 10.70
CA PHE A 188 -3.78 9.88 10.64
C PHE A 188 -3.24 10.30 12.02
N GLY A 189 -3.68 9.65 13.11
CA GLY A 189 -3.25 9.97 14.48
C GLY A 189 -3.70 11.35 14.96
N LEU A 190 -4.73 11.94 14.34
CA LEU A 190 -5.30 13.22 14.73
C LEU A 190 -6.23 13.03 15.92
N LYS A 191 -6.00 13.79 17.00
CA LYS A 191 -6.89 13.77 18.16
C LYS A 191 -8.19 14.52 17.83
N ARG A 192 -9.33 13.86 18.06
CA ARG A 192 -10.63 14.54 18.09
C ARG A 192 -10.63 15.51 19.28
N LYS A 193 -10.94 16.78 19.03
CA LYS A 193 -11.16 17.76 20.09
C LYS A 193 -12.58 17.62 20.64
#